data_AF-A0AA35M1N5-F1
#
_entry.id   AF-A0AA35M1N5-F1
#
_cell.length_a   1.000
_cell.length_b   1.000
_cell.length_c   1.000
_cell.angle_alpha   90.00
_cell.angle_beta   90.00
_cell.angle_gamma   90.00
#
_symmetry.space_group_name_H-M   'P 1'
#
loop_
_entity.id
_entity.type
_entity.pdbx_description
1 polymer ?
#
loop_
_entity_poly.entity_id
_entity_poly.type
_entity_poly.pdbx_seq_one_letter_code
_entity_poly.pdbx_strand_id
1 'polypeptide(L)'
;MSYKMVITVPVPAIGCGKSFKTAEAVFPLLSPKIEGLLAVAMDLIPTKLEFMSAVIHFITSFEDAKTYIGDLLAGRGPGDYPPNHAGSHYYSKHARCILFGRGYTEEQVKEIHSLHRGKGVDGPVAWIAGDPIVGPPPNPGPGGYGPEFAEKATESVKQALSKWIENGAQSEEIIWY
;
A
#
# COMPACT_ATOMS: atom_id res chain seq x y z
N MET A 1 -23.16 -20.23 -8.11
CA MET A 1 -22.72 -19.00 -8.82
C MET A 1 -21.77 -18.27 -7.88
N SER A 2 -20.47 -18.24 -8.20
CA SER A 2 -19.48 -17.54 -7.37
C SER A 2 -19.40 -16.09 -7.87
N TYR A 3 -19.79 -15.12 -7.03
CA TYR A 3 -19.69 -13.70 -7.37
C TYR A 3 -18.20 -13.33 -7.46
N LYS A 4 -17.74 -13.01 -8.66
CA LYS A 4 -16.39 -12.46 -8.86
C LYS A 4 -16.42 -11.03 -8.33
N MET A 5 -15.83 -10.79 -7.15
CA MET A 5 -15.73 -9.46 -6.56
C MET A 5 -14.99 -8.55 -7.54
N VAL A 6 -15.67 -7.53 -8.06
CA VAL A 6 -15.05 -6.52 -8.93
C VAL A 6 -14.38 -5.50 -8.02
N ILE A 7 -13.06 -5.59 -7.87
CA ILE A 7 -12.29 -4.56 -7.16
C ILE A 7 -12.25 -3.32 -8.04
N THR A 8 -12.89 -2.25 -7.59
CA THR A 8 -12.81 -0.94 -8.22
C THR A 8 -11.46 -0.30 -7.92
N VAL A 9 -10.76 0.11 -8.97
CA VAL A 9 -9.51 0.91 -8.86
C VAL A 9 -9.85 2.38 -8.61
N PRO A 10 -9.04 3.13 -7.82
CA PRO A 10 -7.82 2.71 -7.13
C PRO A 10 -8.10 1.98 -5.80
N VAL A 11 -7.26 0.98 -5.47
CA VAL A 11 -7.33 0.17 -4.23
C VAL A 11 -6.83 0.99 -3.05
N PRO A 12 -7.62 1.38 -2.04
CA PRO A 12 -7.13 2.19 -0.92
C PRO A 12 -6.11 1.41 -0.07
N ALA A 13 -5.02 2.06 0.34
CA ALA A 13 -3.94 1.38 1.06
C ALA A 13 -3.45 2.08 2.32
N ILE A 14 -3.01 1.30 3.29
CA ILE A 14 -2.23 1.76 4.45
C ILE A 14 -0.76 1.50 4.14
N GLY A 15 0.09 2.53 4.24
CA GLY A 15 1.53 2.38 4.10
C GLY A 15 2.21 2.27 5.46
N CYS A 16 3.22 1.41 5.56
CA CYS A 16 4.05 1.23 6.74
C CYS A 16 5.51 1.34 6.33
N GLY A 17 6.25 2.30 6.88
CA GLY A 17 7.68 2.47 6.62
C GLY A 17 8.43 3.01 7.84
N LYS A 18 9.73 3.27 7.73
CA LYS A 18 10.53 3.85 8.84
C LYS A 18 10.83 5.34 8.64
N SER A 19 10.48 5.91 7.48
CA SER A 19 10.81 7.29 7.11
C SER A 19 9.72 7.89 6.23
N PHE A 20 9.24 9.09 6.61
CA PHE A 20 8.34 9.89 5.78
C PHE A 20 8.98 10.30 4.44
N LYS A 21 10.30 10.54 4.40
CA LYS A 21 11.00 10.89 3.14
C LYS A 21 10.88 9.79 2.08
N THR A 22 10.91 8.52 2.49
CA THR A 22 10.70 7.40 1.57
C THR A 22 9.25 7.35 1.10
N ALA A 23 8.29 7.63 1.99
CA ALA A 23 6.88 7.73 1.62
C ALA A 23 6.64 8.86 0.62
N GLU A 24 7.22 10.05 0.85
CA GLU A 24 7.11 11.20 -0.05
C GLU A 24 7.68 10.93 -1.44
N ALA A 25 8.74 10.12 -1.56
CA ALA A 25 9.30 9.74 -2.85
C ALA A 25 8.48 8.65 -3.56
N VAL A 26 7.89 7.72 -2.80
CA VAL A 26 7.20 6.54 -3.34
C VAL A 26 5.73 6.84 -3.64
N PHE A 27 5.02 7.54 -2.75
CA PHE A 27 3.57 7.79 -2.87
C PHE A 27 3.14 8.51 -4.15
N PRO A 28 3.87 9.49 -4.67
CA PRO A 28 3.54 10.08 -5.97
C PRO A 28 3.63 9.08 -7.11
N LEU A 29 4.54 8.10 -7.03
CA LEU A 29 4.69 7.03 -8.02
C LEU A 29 3.63 5.92 -7.86
N LEU A 30 3.08 5.79 -6.64
CA LEU A 30 1.91 4.98 -6.32
C LEU A 30 0.59 5.70 -6.61
N SER A 31 0.59 7.00 -6.86
CA SER A 31 -0.63 7.69 -7.25
C SER A 31 -0.75 7.63 -8.77
N PRO A 32 -1.91 7.29 -9.34
CA PRO A 32 -2.08 7.43 -10.78
C PRO A 32 -1.83 8.90 -11.14
N LYS A 33 -0.85 9.14 -12.03
CA LYS A 33 -0.64 10.48 -12.60
C LYS A 33 -1.85 10.81 -13.45
N ILE A 34 -2.71 11.72 -12.98
CA ILE A 34 -3.71 12.37 -13.84
C ILE A 34 -2.96 13.43 -14.67
N GLU A 35 -2.10 13.00 -15.58
CA GLU A 35 -1.50 13.88 -16.58
C GLU A 35 -2.29 13.73 -17.88
N GLY A 36 -3.26 14.62 -18.10
CA GLY A 36 -3.69 15.01 -19.45
C GLY A 36 -4.87 14.29 -20.12
N LEU A 37 -5.69 13.48 -19.43
CA LEU A 37 -6.78 12.73 -20.08
C LEU A 37 -8.21 13.16 -19.72
N LEU A 38 -8.44 14.48 -19.52
CA LEU A 38 -9.81 15.01 -19.61
C LEU A 38 -10.27 15.23 -21.06
N ALA A 39 -9.48 14.85 -22.08
CA ALA A 39 -9.68 15.42 -23.43
C ALA A 39 -10.25 14.50 -24.52
N VAL A 40 -10.17 13.15 -24.50
CA VAL A 40 -10.57 12.39 -25.73
C VAL A 40 -11.23 11.01 -25.62
N ALA A 41 -11.16 10.24 -24.52
CA ALA A 41 -11.49 8.82 -24.63
C ALA A 41 -12.56 8.33 -23.64
N MET A 42 -13.83 8.63 -23.92
CA MET A 42 -14.95 7.95 -23.28
C MET A 42 -15.28 6.57 -23.89
N ASP A 43 -14.57 6.06 -24.91
CA ASP A 43 -15.00 4.83 -25.61
C ASP A 43 -13.91 3.82 -26.05
N LEU A 44 -12.63 3.93 -25.66
CA LEU A 44 -11.58 3.09 -26.27
C LEU A 44 -10.47 2.49 -25.38
N ILE A 45 -10.64 2.37 -24.06
CA ILE A 45 -9.62 1.69 -23.23
C ILE A 45 -10.11 0.32 -22.74
N PRO A 46 -9.66 -0.81 -23.36
CA PRO A 46 -9.79 -2.11 -22.73
C PRO A 46 -8.86 -2.16 -21.51
N THR A 47 -9.46 -2.15 -20.31
CA THR A 47 -9.04 -2.89 -19.11
C THR A 47 -7.55 -3.28 -19.03
N LYS A 48 -6.65 -2.33 -18.73
CA LYS A 48 -5.41 -2.64 -18.01
C LYS A 48 -4.77 -1.38 -17.44
N LEU A 49 -4.67 -1.37 -16.11
CA LEU A 49 -3.66 -0.67 -15.33
C LEU A 49 -3.84 0.84 -15.04
N GLU A 50 -4.92 1.21 -14.34
CA GLU A 50 -4.89 2.33 -13.37
C GLU A 50 -4.63 1.80 -11.95
N PHE A 51 -3.57 1.00 -11.80
CA PHE A 51 -3.11 0.60 -10.48
C PHE A 51 -2.27 1.71 -9.89
N MET A 52 -2.80 2.39 -8.88
CA MET A 52 -2.29 2.24 -7.52
C MET A 52 -3.04 3.12 -6.51
N SER A 53 -2.88 2.74 -5.25
CA SER A 53 -3.59 3.20 -4.08
C SER A 53 -3.37 4.66 -3.76
N ALA A 54 -4.44 5.43 -3.62
CA ALA A 54 -4.41 6.61 -2.76
C ALA A 54 -4.10 6.12 -1.35
N VAL A 55 -2.84 6.22 -0.90
CA VAL A 55 -2.46 5.82 0.45
C VAL A 55 -3.31 6.67 1.40
N ILE A 56 -4.13 6.02 2.21
CA ILE A 56 -5.06 6.71 3.11
C ILE A 56 -4.39 7.09 4.41
N HIS A 57 -3.35 6.35 4.81
CA HIS A 57 -2.59 6.61 6.03
C HIS A 57 -1.19 6.02 5.92
N PHE A 58 -0.20 6.68 6.52
CA PHE A 58 1.17 6.18 6.63
C PHE A 58 1.62 6.06 8.07
N ILE A 59 2.13 4.88 8.43
CA ILE A 59 2.57 4.54 9.78
C ILE A 59 4.09 4.37 9.80
N THR A 60 4.76 5.09 10.70
CA THR A 60 6.23 5.07 10.79
C THR A 60 6.82 4.13 11.83
N SER A 61 6.00 3.62 12.76
CA SER A 61 6.46 2.80 13.87
C SER A 61 5.74 1.46 13.96
N PHE A 62 6.46 0.46 14.48
CA PHE A 62 5.93 -0.89 14.68
C PHE A 62 4.79 -0.91 15.72
N GLU A 63 4.92 -0.13 16.80
CA GLU A 63 3.91 -0.04 17.85
C GLU A 63 2.62 0.63 17.35
N ASP A 64 2.75 1.69 16.55
CA ASP A 64 1.60 2.34 15.92
C ASP A 64 0.92 1.41 14.93
N ALA A 65 1.68 0.60 14.18
CA ALA A 65 1.12 -0.36 13.24
C ALA A 65 0.30 -1.44 13.97
N LYS A 66 0.81 -1.96 15.09
CA LYS A 66 0.04 -2.87 15.96
C LYS A 66 -1.23 -2.23 16.49
N THR A 67 -1.18 -0.96 16.86
CA THR A 67 -2.29 -0.25 17.49
C THR A 67 -3.38 0.14 16.48
N TYR A 68 -3.01 0.79 15.38
CA TYR A 68 -3.96 1.53 14.55
C TYR A 68 -4.42 0.79 13.29
N ILE A 69 -3.72 -0.24 12.81
CA ILE A 69 -4.11 -0.92 11.56
C ILE A 69 -5.54 -1.47 11.64
N GLY A 70 -5.93 -2.06 12.77
CA GLY A 70 -7.28 -2.59 12.94
C GLY A 70 -8.37 -1.53 12.81
N ASP A 71 -8.16 -0.33 13.36
CA ASP A 71 -9.10 0.78 13.24
C ASP A 71 -9.12 1.35 11.82
N LEU A 72 -7.96 1.50 11.19
CA LEU A 72 -7.84 1.96 9.81
C LEU A 72 -8.53 1.03 8.82
N LEU A 73 -8.41 -0.29 9.00
CA LEU A 73 -9.15 -1.31 8.23
C LEU A 73 -10.66 -1.20 8.43
N ALA A 74 -11.10 -0.74 9.61
CA ALA A 74 -12.49 -0.50 9.93
C ALA A 74 -12.99 0.90 9.52
N GLY A 75 -12.20 1.67 8.77
CA GLY A 75 -12.54 3.02 8.34
C GLY A 75 -12.50 4.07 9.45
N ARG A 76 -11.90 3.74 10.60
CA ARG A 76 -11.69 4.66 11.73
C ARG A 76 -10.26 5.19 11.69
N GLY A 77 -10.11 6.48 11.42
CA GLY A 77 -8.81 7.15 11.57
C GLY A 77 -8.35 7.20 13.03
N PRO A 78 -7.05 7.36 13.31
CA PRO A 78 -6.57 7.66 14.65
C PRO A 78 -7.20 8.98 15.12
N GLY A 79 -7.75 8.98 16.34
CA GLY A 79 -8.52 10.12 16.88
C GLY A 79 -7.70 11.41 17.02
N ASP A 80 -6.47 11.28 17.54
CA ASP A 80 -5.53 12.40 17.66
C ASP A 80 -4.42 12.24 16.61
N TYR A 81 -4.20 13.27 15.79
CA TYR A 81 -3.18 13.26 14.74
C TYR A 81 -1.80 13.65 15.33
N PRO A 82 -0.78 12.78 15.30
CA PRO A 82 0.61 13.23 15.36
C PRO A 82 0.93 14.34 14.33
N PRO A 83 1.90 15.23 14.57
CA PRO A 83 2.13 16.41 13.71
C PRO A 83 2.81 16.13 12.35
N ASN A 84 3.07 14.87 11.97
CA ASN A 84 3.69 14.50 10.70
C ASN A 84 2.95 13.29 10.11
N HIS A 85 2.02 13.50 9.18
CA HIS A 85 1.31 12.40 8.53
C HIS A 85 1.35 12.50 7.01
N ALA A 86 1.71 11.40 6.38
CA ALA A 86 1.55 11.22 4.94
C ALA A 86 0.28 10.40 4.66
N GLY A 87 -0.41 10.73 3.58
CA GLY A 87 -1.63 10.05 3.15
C GLY A 87 -2.81 11.02 2.94
N SER A 88 -3.90 10.51 2.37
CA SER A 88 -5.09 11.31 2.07
C SER A 88 -6.05 11.49 3.25
N HIS A 89 -5.95 10.64 4.29
CA HIS A 89 -6.83 10.65 5.46
C HIS A 89 -8.33 10.44 5.15
N TYR A 90 -8.65 9.96 3.94
CA TYR A 90 -10.03 9.69 3.54
C TYR A 90 -10.46 8.28 3.94
N TYR A 91 -10.71 8.09 5.24
CA TYR A 91 -10.98 6.77 5.83
C TYR A 91 -12.33 6.14 5.47
N SER A 92 -13.24 6.89 4.83
CA SER A 92 -14.47 6.31 4.26
C SER A 92 -14.18 5.36 3.09
N LYS A 93 -12.97 5.40 2.54
CA LYS A 93 -12.45 4.36 1.65
C LYS A 93 -11.72 3.30 2.49
N HIS A 94 -12.36 2.17 2.74
CA HIS A 94 -11.75 1.08 3.49
C HIS A 94 -10.50 0.56 2.77
N ALA A 95 -9.41 0.42 3.53
CA ALA A 95 -8.18 -0.13 3.00
C ALA A 95 -8.37 -1.60 2.58
N ARG A 96 -7.92 -1.91 1.36
CA ARG A 96 -7.88 -3.26 0.80
C ARG A 96 -6.44 -3.72 0.56
N CYS A 97 -5.47 -2.92 0.98
CA CYS A 97 -4.05 -3.22 0.89
C CYS A 97 -3.28 -2.61 2.06
N ILE A 98 -2.29 -3.33 2.57
CA ILE A 98 -1.29 -2.83 3.51
C ILE A 98 0.08 -3.06 2.87
N LEU A 99 0.88 -1.99 2.81
CA LEU A 99 2.20 -1.95 2.19
C LEU A 99 3.27 -1.78 3.26
N PHE A 100 4.13 -2.78 3.47
CA PHE A 100 5.30 -2.69 4.34
C PHE A 100 6.55 -2.44 3.52
N GLY A 101 7.19 -1.30 3.75
CA GLY A 101 8.52 -1.04 3.24
C GLY A 101 9.57 -1.95 3.91
N ARG A 102 10.74 -2.08 3.27
CA ARG A 102 11.87 -2.92 3.71
C ARG A 102 12.51 -2.56 5.06
N GLY A 103 11.97 -1.56 5.76
CA GLY A 103 12.40 -1.21 7.12
C GLY A 103 11.73 -2.04 8.22
N TYR A 104 10.71 -2.83 7.89
CA TYR A 104 10.09 -3.78 8.81
C TYR A 104 10.76 -5.15 8.69
N THR A 105 11.02 -5.82 9.80
CA THR A 105 11.55 -7.19 9.78
C THR A 105 10.44 -8.19 9.45
N GLU A 106 10.83 -9.40 9.06
CA GLU A 106 9.87 -10.48 8.79
C GLU A 106 8.99 -10.77 10.01
N GLU A 107 9.59 -10.80 11.20
CA GLU A 107 8.90 -11.04 12.47
C GLU A 107 7.88 -9.95 12.74
N GLN A 108 8.25 -8.68 12.51
CA GLN A 108 7.35 -7.55 12.69
C GLN A 108 6.15 -7.62 11.74
N VAL A 109 6.38 -7.93 10.45
CA VAL A 109 5.30 -8.07 9.47
C VAL A 109 4.38 -9.24 9.86
N LYS A 110 4.95 -10.39 10.23
CA LYS A 110 4.17 -11.57 10.65
C LYS A 110 3.36 -11.33 11.92
N GLU A 111 3.90 -10.60 12.90
CA GLU A 111 3.19 -10.26 14.12
C GLU A 111 1.99 -9.34 13.82
N ILE A 112 2.22 -8.25 13.08
CA ILE A 112 1.16 -7.32 12.67
C ILE A 112 0.10 -8.04 11.83
N HIS A 113 0.53 -8.89 10.91
CA HIS A 113 -0.34 -9.71 10.09
C HIS A 113 -1.22 -10.62 10.94
N SER A 114 -0.63 -11.38 11.87
CA SER A 114 -1.37 -12.25 12.79
C SER A 114 -2.38 -11.48 13.64
N LEU A 115 -2.07 -10.24 14.02
CA LEU A 115 -2.98 -9.41 14.83
C LEU A 115 -4.20 -8.92 14.04
N HIS A 116 -4.08 -8.70 12.73
CA HIS A 116 -5.05 -7.90 11.96
C HIS A 116 -5.59 -8.57 10.68
N ARG A 117 -5.07 -9.72 10.29
CA ARG A 117 -5.65 -10.55 9.21
C ARG A 117 -7.12 -10.83 9.49
N GLY A 118 -7.95 -10.81 8.45
CA GLY A 118 -9.39 -11.04 8.53
C GLY A 118 -10.21 -9.86 9.05
N LYS A 119 -9.59 -8.70 9.34
CA LYS A 119 -10.30 -7.51 9.84
C LYS A 119 -10.75 -6.54 8.74
N GLY A 120 -10.51 -6.83 7.46
CA GLY A 120 -10.95 -6.00 6.35
C GLY A 120 -12.47 -5.96 6.24
N VAL A 121 -13.08 -4.76 6.31
CA VAL A 121 -14.54 -4.60 6.25
C VAL A 121 -15.11 -4.93 4.88
N ASP A 122 -14.43 -4.49 3.81
CA ASP A 122 -14.89 -4.68 2.43
C ASP A 122 -14.35 -5.98 1.80
N GLY A 123 -13.83 -6.91 2.61
CA GLY A 123 -13.28 -8.20 2.18
C GLY A 123 -11.77 -8.32 2.35
N PRO A 124 -11.16 -9.35 1.73
CA PRO A 124 -9.76 -9.70 1.93
C PRO A 124 -8.79 -8.55 1.61
N VAL A 125 -7.80 -8.37 2.48
CA VAL A 125 -6.78 -7.33 2.40
C VAL A 125 -5.49 -7.91 1.81
N ALA A 126 -4.89 -7.24 0.84
CA ALA A 126 -3.56 -7.58 0.34
C ALA A 126 -2.49 -7.17 1.36
N TRP A 127 -1.64 -8.12 1.76
CA TRP A 127 -0.52 -7.89 2.67
C TRP A 127 0.79 -7.93 1.88
N ILE A 128 1.31 -6.78 1.47
CA ILE A 128 2.49 -6.70 0.60
C ILE A 128 3.66 -6.18 1.43
N ALA A 129 4.75 -6.93 1.47
CA ALA A 129 5.91 -6.59 2.29
C ALA A 129 7.22 -6.73 1.52
N GLY A 130 8.15 -5.80 1.75
CA GLY A 130 9.47 -5.88 1.13
C GLY A 130 10.21 -7.13 1.61
N ASP A 131 10.77 -7.89 0.68
CA ASP A 131 11.49 -9.12 0.99
C ASP A 131 12.75 -8.82 1.84
N PRO A 132 12.88 -9.38 3.06
CA PRO A 132 14.03 -9.16 3.93
C PRO A 132 15.32 -9.78 3.38
N ILE A 133 15.24 -10.80 2.52
CA ILE A 133 16.39 -11.48 1.91
C ILE A 133 17.00 -10.63 0.78
N VAL A 134 16.16 -9.93 0.03
CA VAL A 134 16.60 -9.06 -1.07
C VAL A 134 17.34 -7.81 -0.55
N GLY A 135 17.13 -7.47 0.73
CA GLY A 135 17.71 -6.30 1.40
C GLY A 135 17.26 -4.98 0.78
N PRO A 136 17.34 -3.86 1.50
CA PRO A 136 17.35 -2.56 0.83
C PRO A 136 18.65 -2.50 -0.02
N PRO A 137 18.60 -2.01 -1.26
CA PRO A 137 19.82 -1.66 -1.98
C PRO A 137 20.64 -0.67 -1.13
N PRO A 138 21.97 -0.71 -1.24
CA PRO A 138 22.86 0.10 -0.40
C PRO A 138 22.43 1.57 -0.41
N ASN A 139 22.38 2.16 0.79
CA ASN A 139 21.98 3.55 1.02
C ASN A 139 22.84 4.48 0.14
N PRO A 140 22.28 5.37 -0.71
CA PRO A 140 23.06 6.15 -1.68
C PRO A 140 23.99 7.22 -1.07
N GLY A 141 24.18 7.24 0.24
CA GLY A 141 24.95 8.26 0.94
C GLY A 141 24.09 9.43 1.45
N PRO A 142 24.71 10.57 1.81
CA PRO A 142 24.02 11.69 2.45
C PRO A 142 23.09 12.39 1.46
N GLY A 143 21.81 12.00 1.47
CA GLY A 143 20.78 12.47 0.55
C GLY A 143 19.51 11.62 0.55
N GLY A 144 19.59 10.37 1.04
CA GLY A 144 18.47 9.45 1.08
C GLY A 144 18.37 8.60 -0.19
N TYR A 145 17.27 7.87 -0.32
CA TYR A 145 17.02 7.00 -1.47
C TYR A 145 16.77 7.83 -2.74
N GLY A 146 17.58 7.65 -3.78
CA GLY A 146 17.43 8.35 -5.06
C GLY A 146 16.17 7.92 -5.85
N PRO A 147 15.80 8.66 -6.92
CA PRO A 147 14.59 8.39 -7.72
C PRO A 147 14.48 6.95 -8.23
N GLU A 148 15.60 6.37 -8.70
CA GLU A 148 15.65 5.00 -9.21
C GLU A 148 15.25 3.96 -8.15
N PHE A 149 15.57 4.21 -6.88
CA PHE A 149 15.14 3.33 -5.78
C PHE A 149 13.63 3.38 -5.60
N ALA A 150 13.06 4.59 -5.57
CA ALA A 150 11.63 4.78 -5.38
C ALA A 150 10.82 4.18 -6.54
N GLU A 151 11.31 4.32 -7.78
CA GLU A 151 10.73 3.72 -8.98
C GLU A 151 10.75 2.19 -8.92
N LYS A 152 11.91 1.58 -8.62
CA LYS A 152 12.02 0.12 -8.54
C LYS A 152 11.17 -0.46 -7.41
N ALA A 153 11.17 0.18 -6.23
CA ALA A 153 10.34 -0.23 -5.11
C ALA A 153 8.84 -0.15 -5.46
N THR A 154 8.45 0.93 -6.15
CA THR A 154 7.08 1.13 -6.65
C THR A 154 6.68 0.03 -7.63
N GLU A 155 7.53 -0.27 -8.61
CA GLU A 155 7.27 -1.27 -9.63
C GLU A 155 7.07 -2.67 -9.02
N SER A 156 7.92 -3.07 -8.07
CA SER A 156 7.77 -4.34 -7.37
C SER A 156 6.46 -4.42 -6.58
N VAL A 157 6.03 -3.34 -5.91
CA VAL A 157 4.73 -3.27 -5.24
C VAL A 157 3.58 -3.37 -6.24
N LYS A 158 3.65 -2.68 -7.39
CA LYS A 158 2.66 -2.75 -8.47
C LYS A 158 2.48 -4.17 -8.97
N GLN A 159 3.58 -4.87 -9.19
CA GLN A 159 3.57 -6.24 -9.67
C GLN A 159 2.98 -7.20 -8.62
N ALA A 160 3.35 -7.05 -7.35
CA ALA A 160 2.78 -7.85 -6.26
C ALA A 160 1.25 -7.66 -6.13
N LEU A 161 0.79 -6.41 -6.15
CA LEU A 161 -0.64 -6.10 -6.06
C LEU A 161 -1.42 -6.57 -7.30
N SER A 162 -0.86 -6.39 -8.50
CA SER A 162 -1.49 -6.84 -9.74
C SER A 162 -1.69 -8.35 -9.73
N LYS A 163 -0.67 -9.12 -9.33
CA LYS A 163 -0.76 -10.58 -9.19
C LYS A 163 -1.83 -10.99 -8.19
N TRP A 164 -1.93 -10.30 -7.05
CA TRP A 164 -2.98 -10.58 -6.06
C TRP A 164 -4.38 -10.45 -6.66
N ILE A 165 -4.59 -9.42 -7.51
CA ILE A 165 -5.87 -9.14 -8.15
C ILE A 165 -6.18 -10.10 -9.28
N GLU A 166 -5.18 -10.40 -10.11
CA GLU A 166 -5.29 -11.42 -11.16
C GLU A 166 -5.64 -12.80 -10.58
N ASN A 167 -5.16 -13.09 -9.36
CA ASN A 167 -5.49 -14.28 -8.58
C ASN A 167 -6.82 -14.18 -7.82
N GLY A 168 -7.67 -13.20 -8.14
CA GLY A 168 -9.04 -13.06 -7.62
C GLY A 168 -9.16 -12.30 -6.31
N ALA A 169 -8.06 -11.76 -5.78
CA ALA A 169 -8.04 -10.88 -4.61
C ALA A 169 -8.71 -11.44 -3.35
N GLN A 170 -8.53 -12.75 -3.13
CA GLN A 170 -9.09 -13.46 -1.98
C GLN A 170 -8.03 -13.85 -0.93
N SER A 171 -6.76 -13.93 -1.32
CA SER A 171 -5.70 -14.32 -0.40
C SER A 171 -5.41 -13.22 0.59
N GLU A 172 -5.23 -13.56 1.86
CA GLU A 172 -4.65 -12.66 2.86
C GLU A 172 -3.30 -13.17 3.34
N GLU A 173 -2.60 -13.97 2.53
CA GLU A 173 -1.20 -14.34 2.82
C GLU A 173 -0.26 -13.17 2.51
N ILE A 174 0.89 -13.13 3.20
CA ILE A 174 1.91 -12.11 2.97
C ILE A 174 2.57 -12.36 1.60
N ILE A 175 2.61 -11.31 0.76
CA ILE A 175 3.24 -11.30 -0.55
C ILE A 175 4.55 -10.51 -0.44
N TRP A 176 5.67 -11.19 -0.63
CA TRP A 176 7.01 -10.60 -0.59
C TRP A 176 7.42 -10.01 -1.96
N TYR A 177 8.09 -8.86 -1.97
CA TYR A 177 8.52 -8.15 -3.19
C TYR A 177 9.93 -7.53 -3.16
#